data_AF-A0A369JK91-F1
#
_entry.id   AF-A0A369JK91-F1
#
_cell.length_a   1.000
_cell.length_b   1.000
_cell.length_c   1.000
_cell.angle_alpha   90.00
_cell.angle_beta   90.00
_cell.angle_gamma   90.00
#
_symmetry.space_group_name_H-M   'P 1'
#
loop_
_entity.id
_entity.type
_entity.pdbx_description
1 polymer ?
#
loop_
_entity_poly.entity_id
_entity_poly.type
_entity_poly.pdbx_seq_one_letter_code
_entity_poly.pdbx_strand_id
1 'polypeptide(L)'
;MACIETVPIESPYTKRSQGNFFLYALGRLCFKPLMYLLNWLPSSYLLPWYYSSTRAPQQKLTALPLEIITAILNELDWCDLLKVRMVCKCLNDISRTRGVWTTQYYRYAMEKKLRPRLEEPLGSYSAEELERWVLMRRSADLGWSFGSSEPPQKRWIRHHSTPATFLVQGGRWLLVGGDNGSITAYDLDVSEVSGTELIPPQGTANPQPVRWISIDIEETASKLTFTLSLSPRLPQRHAESPSLNIRIYKVTLCGHGSDAYLTACLLNSFSANEQAKVRSTSLLGRLFVRTMFTTHRNRSYIEVFDWMESTSSLHRRTTIFPQEVTACVHILPNNRLLAVSLEHLLVFNLGELDNEDPVAPAFPQTTTVPQWTVPYDGLQTCQSDCLPSFSGVQASYFVLNSGNAIHGLIIPHVSDQPPHLVELMQLPHKSVYSFIGFEKAIVEYLDGSSIDMLSFTWEQPSTTSESRSTDAISPSKPQPKGRNLRFSWQNASVVMDEETGRIAAKDENDRPSEEVADKVLNWL
;
A
#
# COMPACT_ATOMS: atom_id res chain seq x y z
N MET A 1 49.37 -13.66 -20.36
CA MET A 1 49.11 -13.77 -21.81
C MET A 1 47.62 -13.98 -22.02
N ALA A 2 46.91 -12.89 -22.25
CA ALA A 2 45.60 -12.80 -22.89
C ALA A 2 45.36 -11.29 -23.04
N CYS A 3 45.52 -10.78 -24.26
CA CYS A 3 45.33 -9.39 -24.61
C CYS A 3 43.84 -9.06 -24.62
N ILE A 4 43.46 -7.96 -23.97
CA ILE A 4 42.17 -7.31 -24.19
C ILE A 4 42.48 -5.99 -24.89
N GLU A 5 42.11 -5.93 -26.16
CA GLU A 5 42.18 -4.74 -27.01
C GLU A 5 41.19 -3.69 -26.49
N THR A 6 41.68 -2.47 -26.30
CA THR A 6 40.88 -1.29 -25.99
C THR A 6 40.54 -0.61 -27.31
N VAL A 7 39.24 -0.50 -27.60
CA VAL A 7 38.72 0.25 -28.75
C VAL A 7 38.43 1.69 -28.30
N PRO A 8 38.98 2.73 -28.97
CA PRO A 8 38.64 4.11 -28.68
C PRO A 8 37.33 4.49 -29.39
N ILE A 9 36.38 5.06 -28.65
CA ILE A 9 35.18 5.67 -29.23
C ILE A 9 35.50 7.15 -29.48
N GLU A 10 35.72 7.50 -30.74
CA GLU A 10 35.79 8.88 -31.21
C GLU A 10 34.41 9.55 -31.18
N SER A 11 34.35 10.76 -30.61
CA SER A 11 33.16 11.62 -30.63
C SER A 11 33.13 12.51 -31.87
N PRO A 12 31.97 12.77 -32.48
CA PRO A 12 31.80 13.96 -33.31
C PRO A 12 31.00 15.03 -32.55
N TYR A 13 31.70 16.07 -32.12
CA TYR A 13 31.12 17.36 -31.76
C TYR A 13 30.44 17.99 -32.99
N THR A 14 29.14 18.26 -32.90
CA THR A 14 28.48 19.25 -33.76
C THR A 14 27.99 20.41 -32.91
N LYS A 15 28.64 21.57 -33.06
CA LYS A 15 28.19 22.86 -32.52
C LYS A 15 26.90 23.27 -33.24
N ARG A 16 25.79 23.33 -32.50
CA ARG A 16 24.61 24.13 -32.88
C ARG A 16 24.23 25.07 -31.75
N SER A 17 24.00 26.32 -32.14
CA SER A 17 23.70 27.48 -31.32
C SER A 17 22.46 27.29 -30.44
N GLN A 18 22.68 27.13 -29.13
CA GLN A 18 21.66 27.36 -28.10
C GLN A 18 21.85 28.75 -27.50
N GLY A 19 21.33 29.75 -28.20
CA GLY A 19 21.14 31.09 -27.65
C GLY A 19 19.78 31.55 -28.12
N ASN A 20 18.73 31.23 -27.35
CA ASN A 20 17.42 31.92 -27.30
C ASN A 20 16.32 31.14 -26.55
N PHE A 21 16.57 29.95 -26.01
CA PHE A 21 15.56 29.22 -25.21
C PHE A 21 15.47 29.66 -23.74
N PHE A 22 16.37 30.52 -23.26
CA PHE A 22 16.51 30.86 -21.84
C PHE A 22 15.51 31.90 -21.31
N LEU A 23 14.80 32.63 -22.19
CA LEU A 23 13.96 33.77 -21.79
C LEU A 23 12.45 33.49 -21.74
N TYR A 24 11.98 32.35 -22.26
CA TYR A 24 10.55 32.01 -22.20
C TYR A 24 10.16 31.16 -20.98
N ALA A 25 11.10 30.44 -20.37
CA ALA A 25 10.82 29.55 -19.23
C ALA A 25 10.81 30.28 -17.86
N LEU A 26 11.59 31.35 -17.69
CA LEU A 26 11.65 32.11 -16.43
C LEU A 26 10.50 33.12 -16.26
N GLY A 27 9.80 33.49 -17.34
CA GLY A 27 8.68 34.44 -17.32
C GLY A 27 7.34 33.88 -16.79
N ARG A 28 7.27 32.58 -16.45
CA ARG A 28 6.08 31.93 -15.88
C ARG A 28 6.28 31.40 -14.46
N LEU A 29 7.43 31.67 -13.82
CA LEU A 29 7.60 31.39 -12.40
C LEU A 29 6.73 32.37 -11.59
N CYS A 30 5.75 31.82 -10.87
CA CYS A 30 4.81 32.53 -10.02
C CYS A 30 5.50 33.36 -8.92
N PHE A 31 5.89 34.60 -9.23
CA PHE A 31 6.14 35.65 -8.23
C PHE A 31 4.82 36.38 -7.92
N LYS A 32 3.91 35.75 -7.18
CA LYS A 32 2.67 36.41 -6.72
C LYS A 32 2.68 36.95 -5.28
N PRO A 33 3.55 36.52 -4.34
CA PRO A 33 3.58 37.18 -3.02
C PRO A 33 4.55 38.37 -2.93
N LEU A 34 5.59 38.47 -3.78
CA LEU A 34 6.61 39.53 -3.65
C LEU A 34 6.25 40.86 -4.35
N MET A 35 5.17 40.90 -5.13
CA MET A 35 4.69 42.09 -5.86
C MET A 35 3.90 43.08 -5.00
N TYR A 36 3.64 42.78 -3.72
CA TYR A 36 2.98 43.72 -2.81
C TYR A 36 3.92 44.75 -2.18
N LEU A 37 5.25 44.59 -2.32
CA LEU A 37 6.25 45.51 -1.76
C LEU A 37 6.72 46.60 -2.74
N LEU A 38 6.34 46.55 -4.02
CA LEU A 38 6.77 47.52 -5.04
C LEU A 38 5.68 48.54 -5.47
N ASN A 39 4.50 48.49 -4.86
CA ASN A 39 3.37 49.38 -5.19
C ASN A 39 3.37 50.75 -4.47
N TRP A 40 4.51 51.22 -3.97
CA TRP A 40 4.62 52.47 -3.19
C TRP A 40 5.57 53.53 -3.79
N LEU A 41 5.81 53.52 -5.11
CA LEU A 41 6.57 54.60 -5.77
C LEU A 41 5.75 55.33 -6.86
N PRO A 42 5.73 56.69 -6.89
CA PRO A 42 4.95 57.47 -7.84
C PRO A 42 5.45 57.37 -9.29
N SER A 43 4.49 57.36 -10.22
CA SER A 43 4.63 57.14 -11.68
C SER A 43 5.34 58.26 -12.48
N SER A 44 5.91 59.28 -11.82
CA SER A 44 6.31 60.53 -12.47
C SER A 44 7.78 60.62 -12.94
N TYR A 45 8.50 59.50 -13.10
CA TYR A 45 9.90 59.50 -13.56
C TYR A 45 10.19 58.77 -14.88
N LEU A 46 9.17 58.47 -15.68
CA LEU A 46 9.39 57.85 -17.00
C LEU A 46 9.70 58.90 -18.07
N LEU A 47 10.98 59.30 -18.15
CA LEU A 47 11.56 59.93 -19.35
C LEU A 47 11.88 58.87 -20.42
N PRO A 48 11.86 59.23 -21.71
CA PRO A 48 12.09 58.32 -22.83
C PRO A 48 13.58 58.04 -23.01
N TRP A 49 14.00 56.81 -22.72
CA TRP A 49 15.34 56.33 -23.04
C TRP A 49 15.38 55.80 -24.47
N TYR A 50 16.16 56.47 -25.30
CA TYR A 50 16.63 55.99 -26.61
C TYR A 50 17.35 54.63 -26.45
N TYR A 51 16.99 53.67 -27.30
CA TYR A 51 17.53 52.31 -27.33
C TYR A 51 19.01 52.25 -27.72
N SER A 52 19.89 52.44 -26.74
CA SER A 52 21.19 51.76 -26.73
C SER A 52 20.98 50.47 -25.95
N SER A 53 21.03 49.32 -26.63
CA SER A 53 20.94 47.99 -25.99
C SER A 53 22.21 47.70 -25.17
N THR A 54 22.45 48.47 -24.12
CA THR A 54 23.30 48.06 -23.01
C THR A 54 22.54 46.98 -22.26
N ARG A 55 22.76 45.71 -22.62
CA ARG A 55 22.28 44.57 -21.82
C ARG A 55 22.73 44.84 -20.39
N ALA A 56 21.77 45.09 -19.50
CA ALA A 56 22.05 45.13 -18.07
C ALA A 56 22.87 43.87 -17.73
N PRO A 57 23.94 43.99 -16.93
CA PRO A 57 24.77 42.84 -16.58
C PRO A 57 23.85 41.77 -16.02
N GLN A 58 23.71 40.65 -16.75
CA GLN A 58 22.89 39.53 -16.30
C GLN A 58 23.50 39.02 -15.01
N GLN A 59 22.91 39.41 -13.88
CA GLN A 59 23.28 38.85 -12.59
C GLN A 59 23.04 37.35 -12.67
N LYS A 60 24.12 36.58 -12.61
CA LYS A 60 24.06 35.12 -12.67
C LYS A 60 23.48 34.65 -11.34
N LEU A 61 22.50 33.74 -11.38
CA LEU A 61 21.94 33.13 -10.17
C LEU A 61 23.04 32.54 -9.27
N THR A 62 24.08 32.00 -9.88
CA THR A 62 25.26 31.43 -9.19
C THR A 62 26.16 32.48 -8.51
N ALA A 63 25.88 33.78 -8.64
CA ALA A 63 26.57 34.85 -7.93
C ALA A 63 25.91 35.17 -6.58
N LEU A 64 24.72 34.61 -6.30
CA LEU A 64 24.07 34.75 -5.00
C LEU A 64 24.74 33.85 -3.95
N PRO A 65 24.64 34.19 -2.65
CA PRO A 65 25.06 33.30 -1.57
C PRO A 65 24.36 31.93 -1.65
N LEU A 66 25.07 30.88 -1.22
CA LEU A 66 24.61 29.49 -1.30
C LEU A 66 23.26 29.28 -0.58
N GLU A 67 23.06 29.96 0.53
CA GLU A 67 21.85 29.93 1.35
C GLU A 67 20.65 30.44 0.56
N ILE A 68 20.84 31.52 -0.21
CA ILE A 68 19.79 32.13 -1.04
C ILE A 68 19.46 31.22 -2.22
N ILE A 69 20.48 30.65 -2.88
CA ILE A 69 20.25 29.69 -3.97
C ILE A 69 19.49 28.47 -3.43
N THR A 70 19.89 27.93 -2.28
CA THR A 70 19.23 26.78 -1.65
C THR A 70 17.78 27.11 -1.29
N ALA A 71 17.51 28.30 -0.72
CA ALA A 71 16.15 28.76 -0.44
C ALA A 71 15.30 28.85 -1.72
N ILE A 72 15.86 29.37 -2.82
CA ILE A 72 15.17 29.40 -4.12
C ILE A 72 14.87 27.99 -4.61
N LEU A 73 15.82 27.06 -4.52
CA LEU A 73 15.61 25.67 -4.96
C LEU A 73 14.60 24.93 -4.09
N ASN A 74 14.56 25.20 -2.79
CA ASN A 74 13.52 24.67 -1.89
C ASN A 74 12.11 25.07 -2.33
N GLU A 75 11.97 26.20 -3.02
CA GLU A 75 10.68 26.66 -3.53
C GLU A 75 10.23 25.99 -4.83
N LEU A 76 11.13 25.34 -5.56
CA LEU A 76 10.80 24.67 -6.82
C LEU A 76 10.05 23.35 -6.59
N ASP A 77 9.22 22.95 -7.56
CA ASP A 77 8.71 21.59 -7.61
C ASP A 77 9.80 20.59 -8.03
N TRP A 78 9.54 19.30 -7.85
CA TRP A 78 10.50 18.25 -8.16
C TRP A 78 10.86 18.18 -9.66
N CYS A 79 9.95 18.52 -10.57
CA CYS A 79 10.20 18.53 -12.02
C CYS A 79 11.18 19.64 -12.39
N ASP A 80 10.97 20.84 -11.86
CA ASP A 80 11.80 22.01 -12.12
C ASP A 80 13.17 21.87 -11.44
N LEU A 81 13.24 21.24 -10.26
CA LEU A 81 14.52 20.84 -9.67
C LEU A 81 15.34 19.95 -10.61
N LEU A 82 14.71 18.94 -11.23
CA LEU A 82 15.39 18.08 -12.19
C LEU A 82 15.86 18.86 -13.44
N LYS A 83 15.08 19.83 -13.93
CA LYS A 83 15.49 20.68 -15.06
C LYS A 83 16.66 21.60 -14.70
N VAL A 84 16.65 22.19 -13.50
CA VAL A 84 17.69 23.12 -13.02
C VAL A 84 19.07 22.45 -12.98
N ARG A 85 19.13 21.13 -12.72
CA ARG A 85 20.39 20.36 -12.78
C ARG A 85 21.09 20.41 -14.12
N MET A 86 20.31 20.53 -15.19
CA MET A 86 20.83 20.56 -16.55
C MET A 86 21.43 21.92 -16.93
N VAL A 87 21.30 22.94 -16.07
CA VAL A 87 21.76 24.30 -16.34
C VAL A 87 23.27 24.45 -16.10
N CYS A 88 23.76 24.07 -14.91
CA CYS A 88 25.18 24.11 -14.59
C CYS A 88 25.52 23.21 -13.39
N LYS A 89 26.82 22.91 -13.22
CA LYS A 89 27.33 22.05 -12.13
C LYS A 89 26.95 22.57 -10.74
N CYS A 90 27.09 23.87 -10.49
CA CYS A 90 26.76 24.47 -9.19
C CYS A 90 25.29 24.22 -8.81
N LEU A 91 24.34 24.46 -9.70
CA LEU A 91 22.93 24.22 -9.43
C LEU A 91 22.60 22.72 -9.33
N ASN A 92 23.27 21.88 -10.12
CA ASN A 92 23.17 20.43 -9.97
C ASN A 92 23.57 20.00 -8.56
N ASP A 93 24.72 20.45 -8.07
CA ASP A 93 25.25 20.06 -6.77
C ASP A 93 24.32 20.54 -5.63
N ILE A 94 23.82 21.78 -5.68
CA ILE A 94 22.90 22.32 -4.66
C ILE A 94 21.54 21.59 -4.67
N SER A 95 21.00 21.30 -5.86
CA SER A 95 19.70 20.60 -6.01
C SER A 95 19.72 19.14 -5.51
N ARG A 96 20.90 18.59 -5.26
CA ARG A 96 21.10 17.24 -4.68
C ARG A 96 21.31 17.28 -3.18
N THR A 97 21.30 18.46 -2.56
CA THR A 97 21.48 18.56 -1.11
C THR A 97 20.31 17.94 -0.36
N ARG A 98 20.59 17.37 0.81
CA ARG A 98 19.59 16.76 1.67
C ARG A 98 18.46 17.72 2.05
N GLY A 99 18.78 19.01 2.25
CA GLY A 99 17.79 20.03 2.62
C GLY A 99 16.72 20.24 1.54
N VAL A 100 17.11 20.22 0.27
CA VAL A 100 16.18 20.31 -0.86
C VAL A 100 15.23 19.13 -0.89
N TRP A 101 15.75 17.90 -0.80
CA TRP A 101 14.92 16.70 -0.84
C TRP A 101 14.09 16.47 0.42
N THR A 102 14.55 16.93 1.58
CA THR A 102 13.74 17.00 2.80
C THR A 102 12.52 17.91 2.59
N THR A 103 12.70 19.05 1.93
CA THR A 103 11.58 19.96 1.59
C THR A 103 10.61 19.29 0.60
N GLN A 104 11.12 18.62 -0.42
CA GLN A 104 10.28 17.88 -1.38
C GLN A 104 9.50 16.74 -0.71
N TYR A 105 10.12 16.02 0.24
CA TYR A 105 9.44 15.01 1.05
C TYR A 105 8.26 15.61 1.81
N TYR A 106 8.45 16.72 2.53
CA TYR A 106 7.37 17.35 3.29
C TYR A 106 6.25 17.85 2.38
N ARG A 107 6.59 18.44 1.22
CA ARG A 107 5.59 18.83 0.21
C ARG A 107 4.76 17.64 -0.24
N TYR A 108 5.42 16.55 -0.64
CA TYR A 108 4.74 15.31 -1.02
C TYR A 108 3.85 14.77 0.11
N ALA A 109 4.37 14.69 1.34
CA ALA A 109 3.63 14.16 2.49
C ALA A 109 2.42 15.03 2.88
N MET A 110 2.44 16.34 2.62
CA MET A 110 1.31 17.26 2.87
C MET A 110 0.24 17.21 1.78
N GLU A 111 0.61 16.83 0.55
CA GLU A 111 -0.34 16.64 -0.55
C GLU A 111 -1.16 15.36 -0.42
N LYS A 112 -0.70 14.39 0.38
CA LYS A 112 -1.34 13.09 0.54
C LYS A 112 -2.31 13.08 1.71
N LYS A 113 -3.47 12.44 1.50
CA LYS A 113 -4.43 12.16 2.58
C LYS A 113 -3.85 11.18 3.60
N LEU A 114 -3.20 10.13 3.10
CA LEU A 114 -2.43 9.20 3.91
C LEU A 114 -1.00 9.67 3.94
N ARG A 115 -0.50 10.01 5.13
CA ARG A 115 0.90 10.37 5.28
C ARG A 115 1.73 9.16 4.86
N PRO A 116 2.62 9.32 3.86
CA PRO A 116 3.57 8.29 3.46
C PRO A 116 4.37 7.81 4.66
N ARG A 117 4.56 6.49 4.78
CA ARG A 117 5.35 5.93 5.88
C ARG A 117 6.82 5.85 5.47
N LEU A 118 7.70 6.35 6.34
CA LEU A 118 9.14 6.07 6.25
C LEU A 118 9.47 4.80 7.03
N GLU A 119 10.47 4.07 6.55
CA GLU A 119 10.97 2.86 7.21
C GLU A 119 11.83 3.19 8.43
N GLU A 120 12.38 4.40 8.47
CA GLU A 120 13.27 4.91 9.52
C GLU A 120 13.00 6.40 9.76
N PRO A 121 13.59 7.04 10.78
CA PRO A 121 13.39 8.46 11.01
C PRO A 121 13.95 9.24 9.82
N LEU A 122 13.27 10.31 9.39
CA LEU A 122 13.71 11.12 8.24
C LEU A 122 15.19 11.53 8.33
N GLY A 123 15.70 11.75 9.55
CA GLY A 123 17.10 12.04 9.86
C GLY A 123 18.13 11.02 9.38
N SER A 124 17.78 9.74 9.26
CA SER A 124 18.72 8.68 8.87
C SER A 124 18.98 8.64 7.36
N TYR A 125 18.05 9.13 6.54
CA TYR A 125 18.19 9.07 5.09
C TYR A 125 19.23 10.04 4.57
N SER A 126 20.10 9.54 3.70
CA SER A 126 20.98 10.34 2.84
C SER A 126 20.19 11.19 1.84
N ALA A 127 20.87 12.13 1.18
CA ALA A 127 20.21 12.97 0.18
C ALA A 127 19.74 12.14 -1.03
N GLU A 128 20.56 11.19 -1.45
CA GLU A 128 20.30 10.27 -2.55
C GLU A 128 19.12 9.34 -2.24
N GLU A 129 19.02 8.83 -1.02
CA GLU A 129 17.90 7.97 -0.63
C GLU A 129 16.59 8.75 -0.54
N LEU A 130 16.59 9.97 0.01
CA LEU A 130 15.39 10.82 0.02
C LEU A 130 14.96 11.19 -1.39
N GLU A 131 15.91 11.54 -2.25
CA GLU A 131 15.64 11.79 -3.66
C GLU A 131 14.96 10.59 -4.32
N ARG A 132 15.57 9.41 -4.21
CA ARG A 132 15.04 8.16 -4.76
C ARG A 132 13.64 7.88 -4.21
N TRP A 133 13.45 8.04 -2.90
CA TRP A 133 12.19 7.81 -2.21
C TRP A 133 11.08 8.73 -2.75
N VAL A 134 11.35 10.03 -2.90
CA VAL A 134 10.37 11.03 -3.38
C VAL A 134 10.06 10.78 -4.86
N LEU A 135 11.10 10.62 -5.69
CA LEU A 135 10.92 10.44 -7.13
C LEU A 135 10.18 9.15 -7.47
N MET A 136 10.42 8.05 -6.74
CA MET A 136 9.70 6.79 -6.90
C MET A 136 8.19 7.00 -6.77
N ARG A 137 7.77 7.69 -5.71
CA ARG A 137 6.37 7.92 -5.38
C ARG A 137 5.70 8.94 -6.29
N ARG A 138 6.41 10.02 -6.64
CA ARG A 138 5.96 10.96 -7.67
C ARG A 138 5.77 10.27 -9.01
N SER A 139 6.67 9.35 -9.38
CA SER A 139 6.53 8.56 -10.61
C SER A 139 5.31 7.63 -10.54
N ALA A 140 5.04 7.03 -9.39
CA ALA A 140 3.85 6.23 -9.16
C ALA A 140 2.57 7.06 -9.37
N ASP A 141 2.49 8.26 -8.76
CA ASP A 141 1.37 9.19 -8.95
C ASP A 141 1.10 9.53 -10.41
N LEU A 142 2.16 9.77 -11.18
CA LEU A 142 2.04 10.02 -12.61
C LEU A 142 1.52 8.78 -13.34
N GLY A 143 2.06 7.59 -13.04
CA GLY A 143 1.59 6.35 -13.67
C GLY A 143 0.12 6.06 -13.41
N TRP A 144 -0.35 6.33 -12.18
CA TRP A 144 -1.76 6.26 -11.84
C TRP A 144 -2.63 7.31 -12.57
N SER A 145 -2.10 8.51 -12.81
CA SER A 145 -2.87 9.64 -13.36
C SER A 145 -2.99 9.59 -14.90
N PHE A 146 -1.97 9.06 -15.59
CA PHE A 146 -1.94 9.05 -17.05
C PHE A 146 -2.67 7.85 -17.68
N GLY A 147 -3.27 6.96 -16.87
CA GLY A 147 -3.87 5.73 -17.37
C GLY A 147 -2.84 4.89 -18.14
N SER A 148 -1.61 4.83 -17.63
CA SER A 148 -0.58 3.96 -18.19
C SER A 148 -1.14 2.54 -18.26
N SER A 149 -0.92 1.87 -19.38
CA SER A 149 -1.32 0.47 -19.50
C SER A 149 -0.50 -0.41 -18.57
N GLU A 150 0.71 0.00 -18.18
CA GLU A 150 1.58 -0.79 -17.31
C GLU A 150 1.72 -0.14 -15.94
N PRO A 151 1.77 -0.95 -14.87
CA PRO A 151 2.04 -0.45 -13.54
C PRO A 151 3.43 0.19 -13.48
N PRO A 152 3.60 1.26 -12.67
CA PRO A 152 4.88 1.96 -12.55
C PRO A 152 6.06 1.03 -12.24
N GLN A 153 5.82 0.03 -11.37
CA GLN A 153 6.84 -0.95 -10.99
C GLN A 153 6.22 -2.33 -10.86
N LYS A 154 6.72 -3.29 -11.65
CA LYS A 154 6.34 -4.70 -11.57
C LYS A 154 7.55 -5.54 -11.16
N ARG A 155 7.36 -6.40 -10.16
CA ARG A 155 8.35 -7.39 -9.73
C ARG A 155 7.75 -8.79 -9.81
N TRP A 156 8.45 -9.68 -10.50
CA TRP A 156 8.11 -11.10 -10.56
C TRP A 156 8.89 -11.85 -9.49
N ILE A 157 8.18 -12.65 -8.72
CA ILE A 157 8.75 -13.40 -7.60
C ILE A 157 8.67 -14.88 -7.95
N ARG A 158 9.85 -15.52 -8.01
CA ARG A 158 9.95 -16.96 -8.15
C ARG A 158 9.70 -17.60 -6.79
N HIS A 159 8.58 -18.30 -6.68
CA HIS A 159 8.23 -19.06 -5.49
C HIS A 159 7.37 -20.26 -5.86
N HIS A 160 7.73 -21.45 -5.37
CA HIS A 160 7.15 -22.69 -5.87
C HIS A 160 5.73 -22.95 -5.36
N SER A 161 5.37 -22.55 -4.14
CA SER A 161 4.03 -22.78 -3.58
C SER A 161 3.03 -21.66 -3.90
N THR A 162 1.76 -21.83 -3.54
CA THR A 162 0.70 -20.78 -3.55
C THR A 162 0.46 -20.24 -2.14
N PRO A 163 1.44 -19.55 -1.54
CA PRO A 163 1.37 -19.22 -0.13
C PRO A 163 0.56 -17.95 0.14
N ALA A 164 0.31 -17.70 1.42
CA ALA A 164 -0.01 -16.35 1.87
C ALA A 164 1.07 -15.38 1.38
N THR A 165 0.68 -14.28 0.74
CA THR A 165 1.59 -13.19 0.38
C THR A 165 1.08 -11.90 0.97
N PHE A 166 1.99 -11.10 1.53
CA PHE A 166 1.64 -9.80 2.11
C PHE A 166 2.71 -8.76 1.74
N LEU A 167 2.30 -7.64 1.14
CA LEU A 167 3.21 -6.52 0.87
C LEU A 167 3.14 -5.52 2.02
N VAL A 168 4.24 -5.35 2.75
CA VAL A 168 4.30 -4.41 3.87
C VAL A 168 4.17 -2.98 3.34
N GLN A 169 3.42 -2.15 4.07
CA GLN A 169 3.19 -0.74 3.72
C GLN A 169 4.50 -0.03 3.41
N GLY A 170 4.51 0.71 2.29
CA GLY A 170 5.71 1.37 1.76
C GLY A 170 6.36 0.59 0.61
N GLY A 171 5.86 -0.62 0.33
CA GLY A 171 6.11 -1.37 -0.91
C GLY A 171 7.46 -2.07 -1.00
N ARG A 172 8.37 -1.89 -0.04
CA ARG A 172 9.71 -2.51 -0.10
C ARG A 172 9.71 -3.99 0.22
N TRP A 173 9.01 -4.40 1.27
CA TRP A 173 9.11 -5.75 1.82
C TRP A 173 7.91 -6.60 1.44
N LEU A 174 8.14 -7.68 0.70
CA LEU A 174 7.15 -8.72 0.46
C LEU A 174 7.38 -9.91 1.37
N LEU A 175 6.36 -10.29 2.13
CA LEU A 175 6.35 -11.48 2.97
C LEU A 175 5.63 -12.61 2.25
N VAL A 176 6.22 -13.80 2.28
CA VAL A 176 5.71 -14.99 1.59
C VAL A 176 5.71 -16.17 2.55
N GLY A 177 4.55 -16.79 2.72
CA GLY A 177 4.38 -18.00 3.53
C GLY A 177 5.07 -19.24 2.95
N GLY A 178 5.59 -20.10 3.80
CA GLY A 178 6.05 -21.44 3.42
C GLY A 178 5.00 -22.51 3.71
N ASP A 179 5.04 -23.61 2.96
CA ASP A 179 4.20 -24.80 3.24
C ASP A 179 4.61 -25.53 4.54
N ASN A 180 5.83 -25.26 5.03
CA ASN A 180 6.40 -25.78 6.26
C ASN A 180 6.28 -24.79 7.45
N GLY A 181 5.48 -23.74 7.31
CA GLY A 181 5.29 -22.76 8.37
C GLY A 181 6.38 -21.69 8.47
N SER A 182 7.33 -21.64 7.51
CA SER A 182 8.34 -20.59 7.40
C SER A 182 7.73 -19.28 6.83
N ILE A 183 8.48 -18.18 6.96
CA ILE A 183 8.22 -16.93 6.25
C ILE A 183 9.50 -16.50 5.54
N THR A 184 9.38 -16.18 4.26
CA THR A 184 10.45 -15.60 3.45
C THR A 184 10.14 -14.13 3.19
N ALA A 185 11.10 -13.25 3.44
CA ALA A 185 11.03 -11.83 3.12
C ALA A 185 11.83 -11.55 1.84
N TYR A 186 11.24 -10.78 0.92
CA TYR A 186 11.89 -10.30 -0.29
C TYR A 186 12.02 -8.79 -0.23
N ASP A 187 13.24 -8.29 -0.40
CA ASP A 187 13.49 -6.87 -0.66
C ASP A 187 13.21 -6.58 -2.14
N LEU A 188 12.25 -5.70 -2.42
CA LEU A 188 11.85 -5.35 -3.79
C LEU A 188 12.64 -4.14 -4.34
N ASP A 189 13.46 -3.50 -3.51
CA ASP A 189 14.33 -2.39 -3.91
C ASP A 189 15.68 -2.84 -4.47
N VAL A 190 16.11 -4.08 -4.19
CA VAL A 190 17.34 -4.64 -4.79
C VAL A 190 17.15 -4.95 -6.28
N SER A 191 18.24 -4.95 -7.03
CA SER A 191 18.21 -5.25 -8.48
C SER A 191 17.82 -6.70 -8.75
N GLU A 192 18.41 -7.62 -7.99
CA GLU A 192 18.16 -9.06 -8.04
C GLU A 192 17.37 -9.48 -6.81
N VAL A 193 16.07 -9.68 -6.99
CA VAL A 193 15.16 -10.03 -5.90
C VAL A 193 15.44 -11.47 -5.46
N SER A 194 15.95 -11.61 -4.23
CA SER A 194 16.18 -12.90 -3.58
C SER A 194 15.41 -12.97 -2.26
N GLY A 195 14.95 -14.17 -1.92
CA GLY A 195 14.21 -14.41 -0.68
C GLY A 195 15.18 -14.66 0.47
N THR A 196 14.99 -13.95 1.58
CA THR A 196 15.69 -14.20 2.84
C THR A 196 14.73 -14.87 3.81
N GLU A 197 15.15 -15.96 4.44
CA GLU A 197 14.34 -16.62 5.47
C GLU A 197 14.21 -15.71 6.70
N LEU A 198 12.98 -15.24 6.96
CA LEU A 198 12.66 -14.38 8.10
C LEU A 198 12.25 -15.21 9.32
N ILE A 199 11.47 -16.27 9.09
CA ILE A 199 11.06 -17.24 10.11
C ILE A 199 11.37 -18.63 9.57
N PRO A 200 12.17 -19.44 10.28
CA PRO A 200 12.58 -20.74 9.79
C PRO A 200 11.41 -21.75 9.74
N PRO A 201 11.53 -22.80 8.90
CA PRO A 201 10.61 -23.92 8.88
C PRO A 201 10.42 -24.52 10.28
N GLN A 202 9.18 -24.86 10.60
CA GLN A 202 8.91 -25.66 11.79
C GLN A 202 9.13 -27.13 11.44
N GLY A 203 9.70 -27.89 12.37
CA GLY A 203 10.18 -29.26 12.13
C GLY A 203 9.23 -30.13 11.30
N THR A 204 9.80 -31.09 10.57
CA THR A 204 9.11 -31.88 9.53
C THR A 204 7.95 -32.74 10.02
N ALA A 205 7.80 -32.95 11.34
CA ALA A 205 6.81 -33.84 11.92
C ALA A 205 5.36 -33.35 11.73
N ASN A 206 5.13 -32.04 11.63
CA ASN A 206 3.78 -31.49 11.43
C ASN A 206 3.84 -30.10 10.74
N PRO A 207 4.12 -30.06 9.42
CA PRO A 207 4.19 -28.79 8.69
C PRO A 207 2.83 -28.10 8.71
N GLN A 208 2.79 -26.87 9.21
CA GLN A 208 1.60 -26.03 9.23
C GLN A 208 1.74 -24.92 8.17
N PRO A 209 1.22 -25.12 6.94
CA PRO A 209 1.41 -24.20 5.85
C PRO A 209 0.77 -22.85 6.17
N VAL A 210 1.53 -21.76 6.00
CA VAL A 210 1.03 -20.40 6.25
C VAL A 210 0.07 -20.01 5.14
N ARG A 211 -1.21 -19.80 5.48
CA ARG A 211 -2.25 -19.39 4.53
C ARG A 211 -2.80 -18.00 4.78
N TRP A 212 -2.68 -17.49 6.00
CA TRP A 212 -3.02 -16.10 6.29
C TRP A 212 -1.88 -15.42 7.03
N ILE A 213 -1.63 -14.19 6.60
CA ILE A 213 -0.71 -13.24 7.20
C ILE A 213 -1.54 -12.01 7.55
N SER A 214 -1.49 -11.58 8.80
CA SER A 214 -2.00 -10.27 9.19
C SER A 214 -0.92 -9.53 9.95
N ILE A 215 -0.74 -8.25 9.64
CA ILE A 215 0.22 -7.38 10.31
C ILE A 215 -0.48 -6.23 11.01
N ASP A 216 0.12 -5.77 12.11
CA ASP A 216 -0.22 -4.53 12.80
C ASP A 216 1.04 -3.69 12.97
N ILE A 217 1.09 -2.52 12.34
CA ILE A 217 2.32 -1.72 12.25
C ILE A 217 2.41 -0.76 13.43
N GLU A 218 3.54 -0.80 14.16
CA GLU A 218 3.81 0.08 15.29
C GLU A 218 4.16 1.49 14.77
N GLU A 219 3.19 2.42 14.74
CA GLU A 219 3.38 3.80 14.23
C GLU A 219 4.36 4.63 15.04
N THR A 220 4.51 4.34 16.33
CA THR A 220 5.40 5.07 17.24
C THR A 220 6.85 4.58 17.20
N ALA A 221 7.12 3.44 16.54
CA ALA A 221 8.47 2.91 16.44
C ALA A 221 9.34 3.79 15.54
N SER A 222 10.60 4.00 15.94
CA SER A 222 11.54 4.80 15.15
C SER A 222 11.92 4.14 13.84
N LYS A 223 11.89 2.81 13.78
CA LYS A 223 12.08 2.02 12.57
C LYS A 223 10.80 1.26 12.24
N LEU A 224 10.72 0.70 11.03
CA LEU A 224 9.66 -0.18 10.62
C LEU A 224 9.62 -1.38 11.57
N THR A 225 8.58 -1.40 12.38
CA THR A 225 8.31 -2.45 13.36
C THR A 225 6.84 -2.78 13.26
N PHE A 226 6.51 -4.06 13.24
CA PHE A 226 5.13 -4.53 13.19
C PHE A 226 4.99 -5.87 13.90
N THR A 227 3.80 -6.10 14.44
CA THR A 227 3.39 -7.42 14.89
C THR A 227 2.87 -8.21 13.70
N LEU A 228 3.31 -9.45 13.55
CA LEU A 228 2.97 -10.36 12.47
C LEU A 228 2.26 -11.58 13.07
N SER A 229 1.04 -11.86 12.61
CA SER A 229 0.34 -13.10 12.95
C SER A 229 0.34 -14.07 11.77
N LEU A 230 0.59 -15.34 12.08
CA LEU A 230 0.58 -16.44 11.13
C LEU A 230 -0.54 -17.40 11.51
N SER A 231 -1.51 -17.56 10.60
CA SER A 231 -2.55 -18.57 10.75
C SER A 231 -2.37 -19.66 9.68
N PRO A 232 -2.18 -20.92 10.11
CA PRO A 232 -2.10 -22.02 9.18
C PRO A 232 -3.47 -22.45 8.69
N ARG A 233 -3.52 -23.29 7.65
CA ARG A 233 -4.74 -23.97 7.20
C ARG A 233 -4.56 -25.47 7.26
N LEU A 234 -5.50 -26.16 7.88
CA LEU A 234 -5.52 -27.62 7.83
C LEU A 234 -5.87 -28.13 6.42
N PRO A 235 -5.15 -29.13 5.91
CA PRO A 235 -5.65 -29.94 4.81
C PRO A 235 -6.93 -30.65 5.27
N GLN A 236 -8.00 -30.49 4.50
CA GLN A 236 -9.37 -30.94 4.84
C GLN A 236 -9.54 -32.46 5.03
N ARG A 237 -8.47 -33.27 4.97
CA ARG A 237 -8.54 -34.73 4.75
C ARG A 237 -8.18 -35.61 5.95
N HIS A 238 -7.86 -35.05 7.12
CA HIS A 238 -7.46 -35.88 8.27
C HIS A 238 -8.56 -35.97 9.33
N ALA A 239 -8.94 -37.21 9.68
CA ALA A 239 -9.94 -37.52 10.70
C ALA A 239 -9.54 -37.04 12.10
N GLU A 240 -8.23 -36.89 12.33
CA GLU A 240 -7.65 -36.20 13.48
C GLU A 240 -7.11 -34.87 12.98
N SER A 241 -7.86 -33.80 13.19
CA SER A 241 -7.42 -32.44 12.85
C SER A 241 -6.44 -31.98 13.93
N PRO A 242 -5.13 -31.85 13.66
CA PRO A 242 -4.21 -31.34 14.66
C PRO A 242 -4.59 -29.91 15.03
N SER A 243 -4.39 -29.54 16.30
CA SER A 243 -4.60 -28.15 16.73
C SER A 243 -3.73 -27.21 15.88
N LEU A 244 -4.33 -26.13 15.39
CA LEU A 244 -3.58 -25.14 14.65
C LEU A 244 -2.86 -24.21 15.60
N ASN A 245 -1.56 -24.04 15.38
CA ASN A 245 -0.76 -23.17 16.21
C ASN A 245 -0.74 -21.77 15.59
N ILE A 246 -1.46 -20.84 16.23
CA ILE A 246 -1.41 -19.43 15.90
C ILE A 246 -0.12 -18.88 16.49
N ARG A 247 0.71 -18.29 15.63
CA ARG A 247 2.01 -17.74 16.03
C ARG A 247 2.07 -16.27 15.74
N ILE A 248 2.58 -15.52 16.70
CA ILE A 248 2.65 -14.07 16.65
C ILE A 248 4.09 -13.65 16.89
N TYR A 249 4.63 -12.86 15.97
CA TYR A 249 6.00 -12.40 15.96
C TYR A 249 6.05 -10.88 16.00
N LYS A 250 7.07 -10.33 16.63
CA LYS A 250 7.50 -8.94 16.42
C LYS A 250 8.52 -8.95 15.30
N VAL A 251 8.25 -8.22 14.23
CA VAL A 251 9.18 -8.01 13.13
C VAL A 251 9.75 -6.60 13.22
N THR A 252 11.07 -6.47 13.11
CA THR A 252 11.77 -5.18 13.18
C THR A 252 12.78 -5.07 12.06
N LEU A 253 12.82 -3.90 11.43
CA LEU A 253 13.84 -3.52 10.46
C LEU A 253 15.18 -3.27 11.15
N CYS A 254 16.19 -3.99 10.68
CA CYS A 254 17.58 -3.84 11.02
C CYS A 254 18.36 -3.33 9.79
N GLY A 255 19.57 -2.82 10.01
CA GLY A 255 20.35 -2.17 8.95
C GLY A 255 19.77 -0.81 8.52
N HIS A 256 20.16 -0.36 7.33
CA HIS A 256 19.75 0.90 6.69
C HIS A 256 19.99 0.81 5.18
N GLY A 257 19.24 1.58 4.39
CA GLY A 257 19.48 1.70 2.95
C GLY A 257 19.48 0.34 2.24
N SER A 258 20.48 0.07 1.41
CA SER A 258 20.65 -1.23 0.71
C SER A 258 20.97 -2.41 1.63
N ASP A 259 21.47 -2.15 2.84
CA ASP A 259 21.86 -3.18 3.81
C ASP A 259 20.74 -3.46 4.83
N ALA A 260 19.55 -2.90 4.61
CA ALA A 260 18.41 -3.14 5.48
C ALA A 260 17.91 -4.58 5.35
N TYR A 261 17.44 -5.15 6.45
CA TYR A 261 16.86 -6.51 6.50
C TYR A 261 15.84 -6.60 7.63
N LEU A 262 14.91 -7.55 7.53
CA LEU A 262 13.93 -7.80 8.57
C LEU A 262 14.42 -8.89 9.54
N THR A 263 14.11 -8.73 10.82
CA THR A 263 14.29 -9.75 11.86
C THR A 263 12.98 -10.05 12.53
N ALA A 264 12.73 -11.30 12.92
CA ALA A 264 11.52 -11.72 13.60
C ALA A 264 11.82 -12.34 14.97
N CYS A 265 11.05 -11.94 15.98
CA CYS A 265 11.10 -12.46 17.34
C CYS A 265 9.73 -13.02 17.71
N LEU A 266 9.64 -14.29 18.11
CA LEU A 266 8.36 -14.89 18.53
C LEU A 266 7.89 -14.22 19.83
N LEU A 267 6.67 -13.66 19.82
CA LEU A 267 6.02 -13.07 20.98
C LEU A 267 5.13 -14.08 21.70
N ASN A 268 4.25 -14.76 20.96
CA ASN A 268 3.39 -15.80 21.51
C ASN A 268 3.05 -16.87 20.48
N SER A 269 2.65 -18.04 20.98
CA SER A 269 2.33 -19.25 20.23
C SER A 269 1.28 -20.03 21.00
N PHE A 270 0.08 -20.18 20.47
CA PHE A 270 -0.99 -20.94 21.13
C PHE A 270 -1.81 -21.77 20.15
N SER A 271 -2.25 -22.93 20.63
CA SER A 271 -3.05 -23.88 19.88
C SER A 271 -4.52 -23.49 19.90
N ALA A 272 -5.12 -23.23 18.74
CA ALA A 272 -6.55 -23.06 18.60
C ALA A 272 -7.17 -24.24 17.86
N ASN A 273 -8.10 -24.94 18.53
CA ASN A 273 -8.78 -26.09 17.95
C ASN A 273 -9.69 -25.66 16.81
N GLU A 274 -9.60 -26.36 15.68
CA GLU A 274 -10.38 -26.04 14.50
C GLU A 274 -11.39 -27.14 14.19
N GLN A 275 -12.65 -26.75 14.06
CA GLN A 275 -13.69 -27.56 13.43
C GLN A 275 -14.13 -26.96 12.09
N ALA A 276 -13.48 -25.88 11.66
CA ALA A 276 -13.89 -25.03 10.56
C ALA A 276 -12.68 -24.50 9.80
N LYS A 277 -12.90 -24.07 8.56
CA LYS A 277 -11.87 -23.48 7.71
C LYS A 277 -11.76 -22.00 8.04
N VAL A 278 -10.57 -21.53 8.44
CA VAL A 278 -10.29 -20.08 8.52
C VAL A 278 -10.52 -19.45 7.13
N ARG A 279 -11.13 -18.27 7.09
CA ARG A 279 -11.36 -17.50 5.86
C ARG A 279 -10.54 -16.22 5.79
N SER A 280 -10.42 -15.54 6.91
CA SER A 280 -9.77 -14.24 7.02
C SER A 280 -9.28 -14.06 8.45
N THR A 281 -8.19 -13.32 8.60
CA THR A 281 -7.61 -12.94 9.88
C THR A 281 -7.34 -11.44 9.92
N SER A 282 -7.36 -10.86 11.11
CA SER A 282 -6.92 -9.47 11.33
C SER A 282 -6.24 -9.37 12.70
N LEU A 283 -5.31 -8.42 12.80
CA LEU A 283 -4.49 -8.18 13.98
C LEU A 283 -4.49 -6.67 14.26
N LEU A 284 -4.73 -6.28 15.51
CA LEU A 284 -4.63 -4.90 15.97
C LEU A 284 -4.34 -4.86 17.47
N GLY A 285 -3.20 -4.29 17.84
CA GLY A 285 -2.71 -4.26 19.22
C GLY A 285 -2.65 -5.68 19.81
N ARG A 286 -3.39 -5.89 20.90
CA ARG A 286 -3.47 -7.16 21.62
C ARG A 286 -4.50 -8.15 21.06
N LEU A 287 -5.30 -7.72 20.10
CA LEU A 287 -6.40 -8.50 19.58
C LEU A 287 -5.99 -9.19 18.29
N PHE A 288 -6.27 -10.49 18.22
CA PHE A 288 -6.19 -11.30 17.02
C PHE A 288 -7.59 -11.85 16.73
N VAL A 289 -8.08 -11.67 15.50
CA VAL A 289 -9.38 -12.18 15.08
C VAL A 289 -9.23 -13.11 13.90
N ARG A 290 -10.08 -14.13 13.86
CA ARG A 290 -10.23 -15.00 12.70
C ARG A 290 -11.69 -15.31 12.44
N THR A 291 -12.06 -15.32 11.15
CA THR A 291 -13.35 -15.84 10.70
C THR A 291 -13.22 -17.31 10.34
N MET A 292 -14.12 -18.11 10.87
CA MET A 292 -14.17 -19.55 10.70
C MET A 292 -15.42 -19.93 9.88
N PHE A 293 -15.28 -20.83 8.89
CA PHE A 293 -16.36 -21.31 8.04
C PHE A 293 -16.58 -22.82 8.17
N THR A 294 -17.81 -23.20 8.51
CA THR A 294 -18.24 -24.61 8.61
C THR A 294 -18.94 -25.06 7.33
N THR A 295 -18.35 -26.03 6.62
CA THR A 295 -18.92 -26.54 5.35
C THR A 295 -20.25 -27.26 5.54
N HIS A 296 -20.38 -28.03 6.62
CA HIS A 296 -21.53 -28.89 6.86
C HIS A 296 -22.83 -28.13 7.16
N ARG A 297 -22.75 -26.87 7.61
CA ARG A 297 -23.92 -26.03 7.96
C ARG A 297 -24.01 -24.74 7.16
N ASN A 298 -23.03 -24.45 6.31
CA ASN A 298 -22.87 -23.15 5.65
C ASN A 298 -22.99 -21.98 6.65
N ARG A 299 -22.33 -22.12 7.80
CA ARG A 299 -22.31 -21.09 8.86
C ARG A 299 -20.89 -20.62 9.10
N SER A 300 -20.73 -19.34 9.42
CA SER A 300 -19.49 -18.82 9.97
C SER A 300 -19.65 -18.46 11.44
N TYR A 301 -18.53 -18.38 12.11
CA TYR A 301 -18.37 -17.76 13.42
C TYR A 301 -17.04 -17.01 13.43
N ILE A 302 -16.90 -16.09 14.36
CA ILE A 302 -15.70 -15.27 14.49
C ILE A 302 -15.14 -15.48 15.89
N GLU A 303 -13.86 -15.81 15.99
CA GLU A 303 -13.16 -15.89 17.27
C GLU A 303 -12.24 -14.69 17.40
N VAL A 304 -12.34 -14.00 18.53
CA VAL A 304 -11.49 -12.87 18.87
C VAL A 304 -10.71 -13.22 20.12
N PHE A 305 -9.40 -13.22 20.02
CA PHE A 305 -8.47 -13.57 21.09
C PHE A 305 -7.77 -12.31 21.60
N ASP A 306 -7.61 -12.17 22.91
CA ASP A 306 -6.47 -11.44 23.46
C ASP A 306 -5.26 -12.36 23.32
N TRP A 307 -4.46 -12.12 22.29
CA TRP A 307 -3.38 -13.03 21.95
C TRP A 307 -2.22 -12.93 22.94
N MET A 308 -2.11 -11.86 23.73
CA MET A 308 -1.07 -11.76 24.75
C MET A 308 -1.38 -12.63 25.97
N GLU A 309 -2.67 -12.86 26.24
CA GLU A 309 -3.12 -13.60 27.40
C GLU A 309 -3.58 -15.03 27.07
N SER A 310 -3.70 -15.37 25.79
CA SER A 310 -4.08 -16.71 25.35
C SER A 310 -2.90 -17.68 25.36
N THR A 311 -3.16 -18.91 25.81
CA THR A 311 -2.24 -20.03 25.88
C THR A 311 -2.88 -21.28 25.27
N SER A 312 -2.11 -22.32 24.97
CA SER A 312 -2.67 -23.57 24.43
C SER A 312 -3.62 -24.32 25.37
N SER A 313 -3.66 -23.96 26.66
CA SER A 313 -4.54 -24.56 27.67
C SER A 313 -5.70 -23.66 28.10
N LEU A 314 -5.63 -22.36 27.80
CA LEU A 314 -6.62 -21.37 28.23
C LEU A 314 -6.61 -20.21 27.25
N HIS A 315 -7.77 -19.88 26.69
CA HIS A 315 -7.93 -18.74 25.79
C HIS A 315 -8.65 -17.60 26.50
N ARG A 316 -8.10 -16.38 26.39
CA ARG A 316 -8.86 -15.16 26.70
C ARG A 316 -9.53 -14.70 25.41
N ARG A 317 -10.79 -15.08 25.20
CA ARG A 317 -11.47 -14.89 23.91
C ARG A 317 -12.96 -14.57 24.06
N THR A 318 -13.55 -14.14 22.95
CA THR A 318 -15.00 -14.11 22.75
C THR A 318 -15.33 -14.70 21.38
N THR A 319 -16.54 -15.26 21.25
CA THR A 319 -17.03 -15.84 20.00
C THR A 319 -18.28 -15.12 19.54
N ILE A 320 -18.27 -14.68 18.28
CA ILE A 320 -19.39 -14.00 17.62
C ILE A 320 -20.01 -14.96 16.60
N PHE A 321 -21.33 -15.10 16.67
CA PHE A 321 -22.12 -15.90 15.72
C PHE A 321 -22.93 -14.94 14.84
N PRO A 322 -22.37 -14.48 13.70
CA PRO A 322 -23.10 -13.61 12.78
C PRO A 322 -24.30 -14.35 12.19
N GLN A 323 -25.33 -13.60 11.81
CA GLN A 323 -26.53 -14.14 11.15
C GLN A 323 -26.21 -14.71 9.75
N GLU A 324 -25.15 -14.19 9.12
CA GLU A 324 -24.75 -14.47 7.75
C GLU A 324 -23.31 -14.97 7.68
N VAL A 325 -22.97 -15.61 6.57
CA VAL A 325 -21.59 -16.03 6.31
C VAL A 325 -20.72 -14.81 6.05
N THR A 326 -19.73 -14.64 6.91
CA THR A 326 -18.73 -13.57 6.80
C THR A 326 -17.56 -14.00 5.92
N ALA A 327 -17.13 -13.11 5.05
CA ALA A 327 -16.02 -13.29 4.13
C ALA A 327 -14.70 -12.76 4.72
N CYS A 328 -14.72 -11.55 5.27
CA CYS A 328 -13.56 -10.94 5.93
C CYS A 328 -13.92 -10.26 7.25
N VAL A 329 -12.88 -10.04 8.07
CA VAL A 329 -12.98 -9.37 9.37
C VAL A 329 -11.82 -8.40 9.57
N HIS A 330 -12.12 -7.27 10.20
CA HIS A 330 -11.15 -6.25 10.56
C HIS A 330 -11.40 -5.74 11.97
N ILE A 331 -10.36 -5.75 12.80
CA ILE A 331 -10.43 -5.15 14.13
C ILE A 331 -10.42 -3.64 13.96
N LEU A 332 -11.31 -2.96 14.68
CA LEU A 332 -11.43 -1.51 14.72
C LEU A 332 -10.93 -0.98 16.07
N PRO A 333 -10.54 0.31 16.14
CA PRO A 333 -10.34 0.98 17.42
C PRO A 333 -11.56 0.88 18.33
N ASN A 334 -11.31 1.01 19.63
CA ASN A 334 -12.32 0.98 20.70
C ASN A 334 -13.03 -0.38 20.85
N ASN A 335 -12.30 -1.49 20.73
CA ASN A 335 -12.81 -2.86 20.90
C ASN A 335 -14.04 -3.14 20.01
N ARG A 336 -13.98 -2.72 18.76
CA ARG A 336 -15.03 -3.01 17.77
C ARG A 336 -14.47 -3.90 16.67
N LEU A 337 -15.38 -4.52 15.95
CA LEU A 337 -15.05 -5.43 14.86
C LEU A 337 -15.94 -5.14 13.67
N LEU A 338 -15.34 -4.93 12.50
CA LEU A 338 -16.02 -4.97 11.23
C LEU A 338 -15.99 -6.41 10.72
N ALA A 339 -17.15 -6.98 10.41
CA ALA A 339 -17.28 -8.20 9.63
C ALA A 339 -18.03 -7.89 8.34
N VAL A 340 -17.56 -8.44 7.24
CA VAL A 340 -18.15 -8.20 5.92
C VAL A 340 -18.78 -9.51 5.45
N SER A 341 -20.09 -9.51 5.21
CA SER A 341 -20.83 -10.61 4.58
C SER A 341 -21.09 -10.28 3.11
N LEU A 342 -21.72 -11.22 2.38
CA LEU A 342 -22.08 -11.00 0.98
C LEU A 342 -23.07 -9.84 0.78
N GLU A 343 -23.91 -9.58 1.78
CA GLU A 343 -25.06 -8.68 1.69
C GLU A 343 -24.99 -7.51 2.67
N HIS A 344 -24.13 -7.59 3.69
CA HIS A 344 -24.07 -6.63 4.78
C HIS A 344 -22.66 -6.37 5.30
N LEU A 345 -22.47 -5.15 5.79
CA LEU A 345 -21.36 -4.78 6.65
C LEU A 345 -21.88 -4.76 8.08
N LEU A 346 -21.29 -5.59 8.93
CA LEU A 346 -21.70 -5.81 10.30
C LEU A 346 -20.64 -5.22 11.23
N VAL A 347 -21.03 -4.31 12.12
CA VAL A 347 -20.13 -3.79 13.16
C VAL A 347 -20.55 -4.36 14.51
N PHE A 348 -19.65 -5.05 15.17
CA PHE A 348 -19.85 -5.62 16.50
C PHE A 348 -19.06 -4.84 17.54
N ASN A 349 -19.59 -4.78 18.76
CA ASN A 349 -18.85 -4.39 19.96
C ASN A 349 -18.34 -5.66 20.63
N LEU A 350 -17.04 -5.72 20.93
CA LEU A 350 -16.38 -6.93 21.42
C LEU A 350 -16.56 -7.17 22.93
N GLY A 351 -17.10 -6.19 23.67
CA GLY A 351 -17.31 -6.33 25.12
C GLY A 351 -16.04 -6.71 25.88
N GLU A 352 -16.21 -7.42 26.99
CA GLU A 352 -15.11 -8.05 27.72
C GLU A 352 -14.83 -9.44 27.16
N LEU A 353 -13.56 -9.83 27.16
CA LEU A 353 -13.11 -11.15 26.71
C LEU A 353 -13.08 -12.09 27.91
N ASP A 354 -13.70 -13.25 27.77
CA ASP A 354 -13.82 -14.27 28.81
C ASP A 354 -12.63 -15.24 28.77
N ASN A 355 -12.37 -15.88 29.90
CA ASN A 355 -11.43 -16.99 29.97
C ASN A 355 -12.18 -18.29 29.64
N GLU A 356 -11.80 -18.94 28.55
CA GLU A 356 -12.43 -20.17 28.07
C GLU A 356 -11.40 -21.26 27.84
N ASP A 357 -11.82 -22.51 28.05
CA ASP A 357 -11.05 -23.66 27.60
C ASP A 357 -10.86 -23.62 26.07
N PRO A 358 -9.74 -24.16 25.53
CA PRO A 358 -9.40 -24.13 24.11
C PRO A 358 -10.27 -25.07 23.25
N VAL A 359 -11.55 -25.24 23.59
CA VAL A 359 -12.49 -26.09 22.87
C VAL A 359 -13.13 -25.29 21.73
N ALA A 360 -13.38 -25.94 20.60
CA ALA A 360 -14.11 -25.30 19.52
C ALA A 360 -15.55 -24.96 19.96
N PRO A 361 -16.12 -23.82 19.54
CA PRO A 361 -17.45 -23.42 19.99
C PRO A 361 -18.51 -24.45 19.57
N ALA A 362 -19.36 -24.87 20.52
CA ALA A 362 -20.46 -25.78 20.21
C ALA A 362 -21.57 -25.06 19.43
N PHE A 363 -21.96 -25.61 18.28
CA PHE A 363 -23.11 -25.12 17.51
C PHE A 363 -24.40 -25.89 17.85
N PRO A 364 -25.57 -25.23 17.99
CA PRO A 364 -25.88 -23.83 17.69
C PRO A 364 -25.91 -22.92 18.93
N GLN A 365 -25.29 -21.75 18.84
CA GLN A 365 -25.47 -20.66 19.80
C GLN A 365 -26.46 -19.61 19.25
N THR A 366 -27.00 -18.79 20.15
CA THR A 366 -27.77 -17.58 19.82
C THR A 366 -26.95 -16.64 18.93
N THR A 367 -27.55 -16.18 17.84
CA THR A 367 -26.94 -15.18 16.94
C THR A 367 -26.56 -13.93 17.71
N THR A 368 -25.33 -13.45 17.53
CA THR A 368 -24.86 -12.20 18.09
C THR A 368 -25.44 -11.05 17.29
N VAL A 369 -26.15 -10.13 17.95
CA VAL A 369 -26.74 -8.96 17.29
C VAL A 369 -25.63 -7.93 17.02
N PRO A 370 -25.41 -7.51 15.76
CA PRO A 370 -24.46 -6.46 15.45
C PRO A 370 -24.95 -5.11 16.01
N GLN A 371 -24.00 -4.25 16.38
CA GLN A 371 -24.31 -2.87 16.75
C GLN A 371 -24.85 -2.09 15.56
N TRP A 372 -24.27 -2.31 14.38
CA TRP A 372 -24.69 -1.70 13.13
C TRP A 372 -24.71 -2.73 12.01
N THR A 373 -25.75 -2.66 11.18
CA THR A 373 -25.88 -3.41 9.94
C THR A 373 -26.04 -2.39 8.81
N VAL A 374 -25.10 -2.38 7.87
CA VAL A 374 -25.17 -1.52 6.68
C VAL A 374 -25.37 -2.41 5.45
N PRO A 375 -26.46 -2.23 4.69
CA PRO A 375 -26.67 -2.96 3.44
C PRO A 375 -25.51 -2.77 2.47
N TYR A 376 -25.06 -3.86 1.87
CA TYR A 376 -23.92 -3.87 0.97
C TYR A 376 -24.09 -4.98 -0.08
N ASP A 377 -24.49 -4.58 -1.28
CA ASP A 377 -24.77 -5.51 -2.39
C ASP A 377 -23.49 -5.86 -3.16
N GLY A 378 -22.50 -6.48 -2.48
CA GLY A 378 -21.15 -6.42 -3.01
C GLY A 378 -20.15 -7.44 -2.53
N LEU A 379 -20.22 -8.71 -2.93
CA LEU A 379 -19.11 -9.62 -2.58
C LEU A 379 -18.98 -10.82 -3.51
N GLN A 380 -18.99 -10.58 -4.83
CA GLN A 380 -18.69 -11.68 -5.75
C GLN A 380 -17.23 -12.14 -5.68
N THR A 381 -16.26 -11.31 -5.27
CA THR A 381 -14.86 -11.64 -5.56
C THR A 381 -13.75 -11.16 -4.61
N CYS A 382 -14.03 -10.96 -3.31
CA CYS A 382 -12.96 -10.66 -2.35
C CYS A 382 -12.06 -11.89 -2.09
N GLN A 383 -11.12 -12.15 -3.00
CA GLN A 383 -9.91 -12.93 -2.74
C GLN A 383 -8.76 -12.07 -2.21
N SER A 384 -8.93 -10.74 -2.19
CA SER A 384 -7.93 -9.83 -1.62
C SER A 384 -8.11 -9.76 -0.10
N ASP A 385 -7.26 -10.50 0.62
CA ASP A 385 -7.23 -10.65 2.08
C ASP A 385 -6.91 -9.37 2.87
N CYS A 386 -6.91 -8.20 2.25
CA CYS A 386 -6.63 -6.94 2.93
C CYS A 386 -7.55 -5.85 2.39
N LEU A 387 -8.66 -5.55 3.09
CA LEU A 387 -9.25 -4.23 2.94
C LEU A 387 -8.20 -3.22 3.42
N PRO A 388 -7.72 -2.30 2.56
CA PRO A 388 -6.85 -1.24 3.02
C PRO A 388 -7.64 -0.46 4.05
N SER A 389 -7.17 -0.51 5.28
CA SER A 389 -7.76 0.24 6.36
C SER A 389 -6.83 1.39 6.68
N PHE A 390 -7.38 2.59 6.69
CA PHE A 390 -6.74 3.72 7.34
C PHE A 390 -7.52 4.06 8.60
N SER A 391 -6.84 4.13 9.74
CA SER A 391 -7.43 4.62 10.97
C SER A 391 -6.98 6.05 11.22
N GLY A 392 -7.86 7.01 10.90
CA GLY A 392 -7.64 8.41 11.26
C GLY A 392 -7.92 8.65 12.74
N VAL A 393 -7.86 9.91 13.17
CA VAL A 393 -8.14 10.28 14.58
C VAL A 393 -9.62 10.13 14.96
N GLN A 394 -10.54 10.27 13.99
CA GLN A 394 -11.98 10.32 14.24
C GLN A 394 -12.75 9.13 13.65
N ALA A 395 -12.18 8.44 12.67
CA ALA A 395 -12.85 7.38 11.94
C ALA A 395 -11.84 6.42 11.32
N SER A 396 -12.29 5.18 11.10
CA SER A 396 -11.61 4.20 10.28
C SER A 396 -12.24 4.17 8.89
N TYR A 397 -11.42 4.11 7.86
CA TYR A 397 -11.79 4.19 6.47
C TYR A 397 -11.39 2.91 5.75
N PHE A 398 -12.32 2.34 5.00
CA PHE A 398 -12.12 1.14 4.20
C PHE A 398 -12.60 1.39 2.79
N VAL A 399 -11.95 0.77 1.80
CA VAL A 399 -12.44 0.77 0.42
C VAL A 399 -12.89 -0.63 0.05
N LEU A 400 -14.12 -0.73 -0.46
CA LEU A 400 -14.82 -1.95 -0.80
C LEU A 400 -15.14 -1.98 -2.29
N ASN A 401 -15.16 -3.16 -2.90
CA ASN A 401 -15.61 -3.35 -4.27
C ASN A 401 -16.82 -4.27 -4.32
N SER A 402 -17.92 -3.74 -4.82
CA SER A 402 -19.20 -4.45 -4.96
C SER A 402 -19.30 -5.30 -6.22
N GLY A 403 -18.30 -5.26 -7.10
CA GLY A 403 -18.34 -5.80 -8.45
C GLY A 403 -18.71 -4.73 -9.47
N ASN A 404 -19.70 -3.88 -9.19
CA ASN A 404 -20.14 -2.85 -10.12
C ASN A 404 -19.71 -1.43 -9.70
N ALA A 405 -19.25 -1.24 -8.46
CA ALA A 405 -18.82 0.05 -7.95
C ALA A 405 -17.82 -0.11 -6.80
N ILE A 406 -16.92 0.86 -6.69
CA ILE A 406 -16.01 1.04 -5.57
C ILE A 406 -16.69 1.96 -4.54
N HIS A 407 -16.76 1.49 -3.30
CA HIS A 407 -17.36 2.21 -2.18
C HIS A 407 -16.32 2.52 -1.12
N GLY A 408 -16.47 3.65 -0.45
CA GLY A 408 -15.76 4.03 0.75
C GLY A 408 -16.66 3.81 1.96
N LEU A 409 -16.20 3.00 2.90
CA LEU A 409 -16.84 2.82 4.21
C LEU A 409 -16.10 3.66 5.25
N ILE A 410 -16.84 4.54 5.91
CA ILE A 410 -16.36 5.39 7.00
C ILE A 410 -17.01 4.91 8.28
N ILE A 411 -16.22 4.46 9.24
CA ILE A 411 -16.68 4.00 10.56
C ILE A 411 -16.19 4.98 11.62
N PRO A 412 -17.07 5.88 12.14
CA PRO A 412 -16.69 6.80 13.21
C PRO A 412 -16.17 6.05 14.44
N HIS A 413 -15.17 6.62 15.11
CA HIS A 413 -14.60 6.07 16.36
C HIS A 413 -15.54 6.24 17.55
N VAL A 414 -16.42 7.24 17.48
CA VAL A 414 -17.51 7.42 18.45
C VAL A 414 -18.54 6.31 18.20
N SER A 415 -18.84 5.52 19.23
CA SER A 415 -19.62 4.30 19.10
C SER A 415 -21.07 4.54 18.73
N ASP A 416 -21.64 5.68 19.08
CA ASP A 416 -23.04 6.06 18.85
C ASP A 416 -23.33 6.52 17.41
N GLN A 417 -22.29 6.78 16.61
CA GLN A 417 -22.46 7.19 15.22
C GLN A 417 -22.45 5.97 14.27
N PRO A 418 -23.43 5.85 13.36
CA PRO A 418 -23.49 4.75 12.43
C PRO A 418 -22.38 4.86 11.37
N PRO A 419 -21.94 3.72 10.79
CA PRO A 419 -21.06 3.75 9.63
C PRO A 419 -21.73 4.39 8.41
N HIS A 420 -20.93 5.02 7.55
CA HIS A 420 -21.37 5.62 6.30
C HIS A 420 -20.73 4.89 5.11
N LEU A 421 -21.56 4.41 4.19
CA LEU A 421 -21.12 3.84 2.92
C LEU A 421 -21.34 4.87 1.81
N VAL A 422 -20.28 5.23 1.10
CA VAL A 422 -20.29 6.25 0.04
C VAL A 422 -19.79 5.61 -1.25
N GLU A 423 -20.50 5.79 -2.36
CA GLU A 423 -20.00 5.39 -3.68
C GLU A 423 -18.85 6.33 -4.09
N LEU A 424 -17.66 5.78 -4.28
CA LEU A 424 -16.48 6.55 -4.72
C LEU A 424 -16.35 6.55 -6.26
N MET A 425 -16.75 5.46 -6.89
CA MET A 425 -16.67 5.29 -8.34
C MET A 425 -17.58 4.18 -8.84
N GLN A 426 -18.40 4.47 -9.85
CA GLN A 426 -19.12 3.45 -10.62
C GLN A 426 -18.18 2.80 -11.64
N LEU A 427 -18.18 1.47 -11.70
CA LEU A 427 -17.42 0.71 -12.69
C LEU A 427 -18.24 0.52 -13.97
N PRO A 428 -17.59 0.52 -15.15
CA PRO A 428 -18.28 0.35 -16.44
C PRO A 428 -18.83 -1.07 -16.62
N HIS A 429 -18.16 -2.06 -16.04
CA HIS A 429 -18.51 -3.48 -16.11
C HIS A 429 -18.32 -4.14 -14.75
N LYS A 430 -18.85 -5.34 -14.60
CA LYS A 430 -18.69 -6.15 -13.39
C LYS A 430 -17.24 -6.62 -13.27
N SER A 431 -16.57 -6.24 -12.20
CA SER A 431 -15.23 -6.70 -11.88
C SER A 431 -15.24 -8.12 -11.32
N VAL A 432 -14.20 -8.90 -11.64
CA VAL A 432 -13.94 -10.21 -11.05
C VAL A 432 -12.74 -10.17 -10.11
N TYR A 433 -11.70 -9.40 -10.39
CA TYR A 433 -10.60 -9.28 -9.44
C TYR A 433 -10.32 -7.82 -9.21
N SER A 434 -9.99 -7.47 -7.98
CA SER A 434 -9.56 -6.12 -7.68
C SER A 434 -8.53 -6.09 -6.58
N PHE A 435 -7.47 -5.33 -6.82
CA PHE A 435 -6.56 -4.84 -5.80
C PHE A 435 -6.97 -3.41 -5.51
N ILE A 436 -7.43 -3.16 -4.31
CA ILE A 436 -7.96 -1.87 -3.93
C ILE A 436 -6.97 -1.29 -2.94
N GLY A 437 -6.60 -0.03 -3.14
CA GLY A 437 -5.91 0.82 -2.19
C GLY A 437 -6.88 1.82 -1.57
N PHE A 438 -6.36 2.83 -0.88
CA PHE A 438 -7.13 3.92 -0.32
C PHE A 438 -7.68 4.91 -1.35
N GLU A 439 -6.94 5.25 -2.42
CA GLU A 439 -7.41 6.14 -3.50
C GLU A 439 -7.22 5.57 -4.90
N LYS A 440 -6.59 4.39 -5.01
CA LYS A 440 -6.30 3.72 -6.27
C LYS A 440 -6.85 2.30 -6.26
N ALA A 441 -7.12 1.76 -7.44
CA ALA A 441 -7.41 0.34 -7.58
C ALA A 441 -6.88 -0.20 -8.90
N ILE A 442 -6.68 -1.51 -8.94
CA ILE A 442 -6.48 -2.28 -10.16
C ILE A 442 -7.66 -3.23 -10.25
N VAL A 443 -8.39 -3.21 -11.35
CA VAL A 443 -9.65 -3.96 -11.50
C VAL A 443 -9.60 -4.77 -12.78
N GLU A 444 -9.79 -6.09 -12.69
CA GLU A 444 -10.01 -7.00 -13.81
C GLU A 444 -11.51 -7.26 -13.97
N TYR A 445 -12.03 -7.15 -15.19
CA TYR A 445 -13.46 -7.33 -15.48
C TYR A 445 -13.83 -8.76 -15.91
N LEU A 446 -15.11 -9.12 -15.74
CA LEU A 446 -15.65 -10.46 -16.02
C LEU A 446 -15.57 -10.87 -17.48
N ASP A 447 -15.53 -9.91 -18.39
CA ASP A 447 -15.29 -10.19 -19.80
C ASP A 447 -13.86 -10.71 -20.08
N GLY A 448 -12.98 -10.69 -19.07
CA GLY A 448 -11.60 -11.16 -19.15
C GLY A 448 -10.74 -10.36 -20.14
N SER A 449 -11.25 -9.22 -20.62
CA SER A 449 -10.69 -8.49 -21.74
C SER A 449 -9.87 -7.28 -21.31
N SER A 450 -10.05 -6.80 -20.08
CA SER A 450 -9.45 -5.57 -19.59
C SER A 450 -9.07 -5.61 -18.12
N ILE A 451 -7.94 -4.97 -17.81
CA ILE A 451 -7.53 -4.62 -16.45
C ILE A 451 -7.34 -3.10 -16.45
N ASP A 452 -8.04 -2.42 -15.55
CA ASP A 452 -7.96 -0.98 -15.42
C ASP A 452 -7.21 -0.57 -14.16
N MET A 453 -6.39 0.46 -14.29
CA MET A 453 -5.81 1.20 -13.18
C MET A 453 -6.68 2.42 -12.90
N LEU A 454 -7.36 2.42 -11.76
CA LEU A 454 -8.35 3.42 -11.37
C LEU A 454 -7.78 4.36 -10.31
N SER A 455 -8.24 5.60 -10.34
CA SER A 455 -8.03 6.59 -9.28
C SER A 455 -9.37 7.20 -8.91
N PHE A 456 -9.68 7.22 -7.62
CA PHE A 456 -10.92 7.79 -7.08
C PHE A 456 -10.60 8.69 -5.89
N THR A 457 -11.54 9.55 -5.54
CA THR A 457 -11.36 10.53 -4.47
C THR A 457 -12.47 10.38 -3.46
N TRP A 458 -12.10 10.36 -2.17
CA TRP A 458 -13.04 10.59 -1.09
C TRP A 458 -13.64 12.00 -1.20
N GLU A 459 -14.93 12.10 -1.51
CA GLU A 459 -15.65 13.37 -1.38
C GLU A 459 -15.63 13.78 0.09
N GLN A 460 -15.18 15.00 0.38
CA GLN A 460 -15.38 15.54 1.72
C GLN A 460 -16.88 15.75 1.89
N PRO A 461 -17.50 15.24 2.98
CA PRO A 461 -18.89 15.58 3.27
C PRO A 461 -18.94 17.10 3.37
N SER A 462 -19.58 17.75 2.41
CA SER A 462 -19.68 19.20 2.36
C SER A 462 -20.37 19.63 3.65
N THR A 463 -19.64 20.26 4.56
CA THR A 463 -20.15 20.71 5.87
C THR A 463 -21.18 21.83 5.76
N THR A 464 -21.47 22.28 4.54
CA THR A 464 -22.46 23.31 4.24
C THR A 464 -23.74 22.66 3.71
N SER A 465 -24.66 22.36 4.63
CA SER A 465 -26.09 22.16 4.36
C SER A 465 -26.81 23.48 4.07
N GLU A 466 -26.11 24.51 3.59
CA GLU A 466 -26.72 25.76 3.17
C GLU A 466 -27.31 25.59 1.76
N SER A 467 -28.64 25.39 1.75
CA SER A 467 -29.58 25.60 0.64
C SER A 467 -28.94 25.87 -0.73
N ARG A 468 -28.56 24.80 -1.45
CA ARG A 468 -28.13 24.93 -2.85
C ARG A 468 -29.33 25.24 -3.74
N SER A 469 -29.28 26.43 -4.34
CA SER A 469 -30.09 26.80 -5.50
C SER A 469 -29.79 25.87 -6.68
N THR A 470 -30.82 25.64 -7.50
CA THR A 470 -30.96 24.56 -8.48
C THR A 470 -30.06 24.61 -9.73
N ASP A 471 -29.11 25.56 -9.85
CA ASP A 471 -28.47 25.86 -11.14
C ASP A 471 -26.95 25.66 -11.22
N ALA A 472 -26.32 24.97 -10.25
CA ALA A 472 -24.89 24.70 -10.30
C ALA A 472 -24.55 23.45 -11.14
N ILE A 473 -23.90 23.67 -12.29
CA ILE A 473 -23.33 22.67 -13.20
C ILE A 473 -22.54 21.61 -12.39
N SER A 474 -23.01 20.36 -12.36
CA SER A 474 -22.30 19.27 -11.70
C SER A 474 -20.90 19.09 -12.31
N PRO A 475 -19.84 19.02 -11.49
CA PRO A 475 -18.53 18.65 -12.00
C PRO A 475 -18.63 17.30 -12.71
N SER A 476 -18.10 17.22 -13.93
CA SER A 476 -18.16 16.00 -14.75
C SER A 476 -17.58 14.83 -13.97
N LYS A 477 -18.40 13.79 -13.73
CA LYS A 477 -17.93 12.56 -13.08
C LYS A 477 -16.67 12.06 -13.78
N PRO A 478 -15.60 11.71 -13.04
CA PRO A 478 -14.37 11.21 -13.64
C PRO A 478 -14.70 9.98 -14.48
N GLN A 479 -14.45 10.05 -15.79
CA GLN A 479 -14.60 8.88 -16.66
C GLN A 479 -13.42 7.94 -16.46
N PRO A 480 -13.66 6.63 -16.25
CA PRO A 480 -12.58 5.65 -16.15
C PRO A 480 -11.80 5.64 -17.47
N LYS A 481 -10.49 5.87 -17.38
CA LYS A 481 -9.57 5.73 -18.51
C LYS A 481 -8.98 4.32 -18.47
N GLY A 482 -9.77 3.36 -18.91
CA GLY A 482 -9.36 1.95 -18.99
C GLY A 482 -8.67 1.61 -20.30
N ARG A 483 -7.70 0.68 -20.25
CA ARG A 483 -7.05 0.10 -21.45
C ARG A 483 -6.69 -1.36 -21.19
N ASN A 484 -6.92 -2.21 -22.20
CA ASN A 484 -6.75 -3.66 -22.10
C ASN A 484 -5.30 -4.09 -21.87
N LEU A 485 -4.99 -4.54 -20.66
CA LEU A 485 -3.85 -5.40 -20.38
C LEU A 485 -4.21 -6.87 -20.69
N ARG A 486 -3.36 -7.58 -21.43
CA ARG A 486 -3.50 -9.03 -21.67
C ARG A 486 -2.83 -9.83 -20.55
N PHE A 487 -3.39 -9.81 -19.34
CA PHE A 487 -3.00 -10.71 -18.25
C PHE A 487 -4.26 -11.30 -17.61
N SER A 488 -4.22 -12.59 -17.25
CA SER A 488 -5.26 -13.22 -16.43
C SER A 488 -4.69 -13.38 -15.03
N TRP A 489 -5.34 -12.78 -14.02
CA TRP A 489 -4.88 -12.86 -12.63
C TRP A 489 -5.49 -14.05 -11.87
N GLN A 490 -6.26 -14.90 -12.55
CA GLN A 490 -7.09 -15.94 -11.95
C GLN A 490 -6.33 -16.92 -11.05
N ASN A 491 -5.00 -17.05 -11.20
CA ASN A 491 -4.17 -17.97 -10.43
C ASN A 491 -2.93 -17.34 -9.77
N ALA A 492 -2.66 -16.06 -10.01
CA ALA A 492 -1.46 -15.41 -9.50
C ALA A 492 -1.73 -14.76 -8.14
N SER A 493 -0.95 -15.13 -7.12
CA SER A 493 -0.91 -14.35 -5.88
C SER A 493 -0.25 -13.00 -6.19
N VAL A 494 -1.04 -11.95 -6.14
CA VAL A 494 -0.64 -10.60 -6.55
C VAL A 494 -0.93 -9.68 -5.39
N VAL A 495 0.01 -8.80 -5.12
CA VAL A 495 -0.10 -7.78 -4.08
C VAL A 495 0.37 -6.45 -4.64
N MET A 496 -0.22 -5.38 -4.13
CA MET A 496 0.00 -4.02 -4.63
C MET A 496 0.23 -3.07 -3.46
N ASP A 497 1.16 -2.14 -3.64
CA ASP A 497 1.32 -0.97 -2.77
C ASP A 497 0.98 0.27 -3.59
N GLU A 498 -0.09 0.95 -3.19
CA GLU A 498 -0.60 2.14 -3.88
C GLU A 498 0.43 3.27 -3.93
N GLU A 499 1.10 3.52 -2.80
CA GLU A 499 1.97 4.66 -2.58
C GLU A 499 3.19 4.63 -3.53
N THR A 500 3.75 3.45 -3.73
CA THR A 500 4.88 3.21 -4.64
C THR A 500 4.45 2.78 -6.04
N GLY A 501 3.15 2.51 -6.25
CA GLY A 501 2.62 1.95 -7.50
C GLY A 501 3.22 0.59 -7.84
N ARG A 502 3.72 -0.13 -6.83
CA ARG A 502 4.43 -1.38 -7.00
C ARG A 502 3.46 -2.56 -6.98
N ILE A 503 3.68 -3.48 -7.91
CA ILE A 503 2.99 -4.77 -7.97
C ILE A 503 4.02 -5.87 -7.85
N ALA A 504 3.80 -6.78 -6.90
CA ALA A 504 4.52 -8.05 -6.83
C ALA A 504 3.57 -9.18 -7.24
N ALA A 505 4.02 -10.01 -8.17
CA ALA A 505 3.26 -11.14 -8.67
C ALA A 505 4.13 -12.40 -8.72
N LYS A 506 3.52 -13.56 -8.50
CA LYS A 506 4.19 -14.85 -8.72
C LYS A 506 4.52 -15.04 -10.21
N ASP A 507 5.74 -15.48 -10.51
CA ASP A 507 6.14 -15.87 -11.85
C ASP A 507 5.50 -17.23 -12.22
N GLU A 508 4.60 -17.25 -13.20
CA GLU A 508 3.94 -18.49 -13.66
C GLU A 508 4.80 -19.30 -14.62
N ASN A 509 5.81 -18.69 -15.26
CA ASN A 509 6.66 -19.36 -16.23
C ASN A 509 7.72 -20.27 -15.59
N ASP A 510 7.86 -20.21 -14.26
CA ASP A 510 8.75 -21.09 -13.49
C ASP A 510 8.07 -22.43 -13.14
N ARG A 511 7.06 -22.84 -13.91
CA ARG A 511 6.74 -24.27 -13.97
C ARG A 511 7.99 -24.94 -14.50
N PRO A 512 8.67 -25.83 -13.74
CA PRO A 512 9.72 -26.64 -14.32
C PRO A 512 9.08 -27.28 -15.55
N SER A 513 9.68 -27.09 -16.73
CA SER A 513 9.17 -27.76 -17.92
C SER A 513 9.02 -29.22 -17.54
N GLU A 514 7.79 -29.78 -17.65
CA GLU A 514 7.51 -31.17 -17.25
C GLU A 514 8.51 -32.15 -17.89
N GLU A 515 9.13 -31.73 -18.99
CA GLU A 515 10.26 -32.38 -19.67
C GLU A 515 11.52 -32.65 -18.82
N VAL A 516 11.75 -31.94 -17.71
CA VAL A 516 12.86 -32.21 -16.78
C VAL A 516 12.44 -33.18 -15.66
N ALA A 517 11.18 -33.12 -15.22
CA ALA A 517 10.66 -34.06 -14.22
C ALA A 517 10.55 -35.49 -14.77
N ASP A 518 10.15 -35.64 -16.03
CA ASP A 518 10.12 -36.94 -16.71
C ASP A 518 11.53 -37.49 -17.03
N LYS A 519 12.54 -36.63 -17.16
CA LYS A 519 13.95 -37.08 -17.34
C LYS A 519 14.60 -37.52 -16.04
N VAL A 520 14.16 -36.99 -14.89
CA VAL A 520 14.65 -37.43 -13.56
C VAL A 520 13.95 -38.71 -13.10
N LEU A 521 12.69 -38.93 -13.48
CA LEU A 521 11.96 -40.17 -13.24
C LEU A 521 12.33 -41.33 -14.18
N ASN A 522 12.96 -41.06 -15.33
CA ASN A 522 13.53 -42.09 -16.21
C ASN A 522 15.01 -42.42 -15.91
N TRP A 523 15.59 -41.80 -14.87
CA TRP A 523 16.94 -42.07 -14.36
C TRP A 523 16.97 -42.76 -12.99
N LEU A 524 15.81 -42.94 -12.37
CA LEU A 524 15.56 -43.80 -11.20
C LEU A 524 14.76 -45.03 -11.65
#